data_AF-A0A920R1P1-F1
#
_entry.id   AF-A0A920R1P1-F1
#
_cell.length_a   1.000
_cell.length_b   1.000
_cell.length_c   1.000
_cell.angle_alpha   90.00
_cell.angle_beta   90.00
_cell.angle_gamma   90.00
#
_symmetry.space_group_name_H-M   'P 1'
#
loop_
_entity.id
_entity.type
_entity.pdbx_description
1 polymer ?
#
loop_
_entity_poly.entity_id
_entity_poly.type
_entity_poly.pdbx_seq_one_letter_code
_entity_poly.pdbx_strand_id
1 'polypeptide(L)' 'MICLQPEAQLAQEQTVLSLGGDVITFVFLVELGFLNGRQPLPDGIDVFSMVQY' A
#
# COMPACT_ATOMS: atom_id res chain seq x y z
N MET A 1 17.42 -1.81 -3.32
CA MET A 1 16.37 -2.84 -3.38
C MET A 1 15.45 -2.60 -2.19
N ILE A 2 14.42 -1.76 -2.37
CA ILE A 2 13.43 -1.51 -1.32
C ILE A 2 12.35 -2.56 -1.55
N CYS A 3 12.49 -3.71 -0.88
CA CYS A 3 11.37 -4.64 -0.72
C CYS A 3 10.50 -4.04 0.38
N LEU A 4 9.42 -3.33 0.02
CA LEU A 4 8.32 -3.13 0.97
C LEU A 4 7.73 -4.52 1.21
N GLN A 5 8.13 -5.14 2.33
CA GLN A 5 7.59 -6.41 2.76
C GLN A 5 6.08 -6.20 2.97
N PRO A 6 5.21 -7.04 2.38
CA PRO A 6 3.76 -6.91 2.53
C PRO A 6 3.32 -6.92 4.00
N GLU A 7 4.08 -7.60 4.87
CA GLU A 7 3.88 -7.62 6.32
C GLU A 7 4.09 -6.25 6.98
N ALA A 8 5.04 -5.45 6.47
CA ALA A 8 5.33 -4.11 6.99
C ALA A 8 4.24 -3.10 6.60
N GLN A 9 3.56 -3.29 5.48
CA GLN A 9 2.51 -2.39 5.01
C GLN A 9 1.20 -2.60 5.79
N LEU A 10 0.83 -3.87 6.03
CA LEU A 10 -0.30 -4.24 6.89
C LEU A 10 -0.11 -3.76 8.34
N ALA A 11 1.13 -3.76 8.85
CA ALA A 11 1.44 -3.25 10.20
C ALA A 11 1.27 -1.72 10.32
N GLN A 12 1.53 -0.96 9.25
CA GLN A 12 1.36 0.49 9.26
C GLN A 12 -0.10 0.91 9.17
N GLU A 13 -0.91 0.25 8.34
CA GLU A 13 -2.36 0.45 8.30
C GLU A 13 -3.00 0.21 9.67
N GLN A 14 -2.62 -0.89 10.34
CA GLN A 14 -3.13 -1.20 11.68
C GLN A 14 -2.76 -0.12 12.70
N THR A 15 -1.60 0.52 12.56
CA THR A 15 -1.18 1.60 13.43
C THR A 15 -2.01 2.87 13.20
N VAL A 16 -2.25 3.23 11.93
CA VAL A 16 -3.07 4.40 11.56
C VAL A 16 -4.53 4.22 11.99
N LEU A 17 -5.11 3.04 11.73
CA LEU A 17 -6.47 2.70 12.14
C LEU A 17 -6.61 2.67 13.67
N SER A 18 -5.62 2.15 14.40
CA SER A 18 -5.61 2.15 15.87
C SER A 18 -5.50 3.56 16.47
N LEU A 19 -4.96 4.52 15.72
CA LEU A 19 -4.91 5.94 16.08
C LEU A 19 -6.21 6.68 15.71
N GLY A 20 -7.21 6.00 15.15
CA GLY A 20 -8.45 6.59 14.65
C GLY A 20 -8.29 7.34 13.32
N GLY A 21 -7.17 7.15 12.63
CA GLY A 21 -6.94 7.67 11.30
C GLY A 21 -7.60 6.79 10.25
N ASP A 22 -8.26 7.41 9.28
CA ASP A 22 -8.84 6.72 8.13
C ASP A 22 -7.84 6.75 6.96
N VAL A 23 -7.61 5.60 6.33
CA VAL A 23 -6.68 5.47 5.21
C VAL A 23 -7.45 5.62 3.91
N ILE A 24 -7.37 6.82 3.31
CA ILE A 24 -8.17 7.18 2.14
C ILE A 24 -7.46 6.78 0.82
N THR A 25 -6.12 6.82 0.77
CA THR A 25 -5.38 6.51 -0.46
C THR A 25 -3.95 6.04 -0.19
N PHE A 26 -3.41 5.21 -1.08
CA PHE A 26 -1.99 4.89 -1.17
C PHE A 26 -1.34 5.52 -2.39
N VAL A 27 -0.15 6.08 -2.21
CA VAL A 27 0.63 6.71 -3.28
C VAL A 27 2.00 6.04 -3.37
N PHE A 28 2.28 5.44 -4.52
CA PHE A 28 3.58 4.86 -4.84
C PHE A 28 4.26 5.65 -5.95
N LEU A 29 5.55 5.96 -5.79
CA LEU A 29 6.34 6.56 -6.87
C LEU A 29 6.61 5.55 -7.98
N VAL A 30 6.91 4.31 -7.60
CA VAL A 30 7.18 3.21 -8.51
C VAL A 30 6.39 1.99 -8.05
N GLU A 31 5.60 1.44 -8.94
CA GLU A 31 4.90 0.18 -8.74
C GLU A 31 5.50 -0.90 -9.64
N LEU A 32 5.72 -2.08 -9.05
CA LEU A 32 6.14 -3.28 -9.76
C LEU A 32 4.90 -4.18 -9.91
N GLY A 33 4.16 -4.00 -11.01
CA GLY A 33 2.86 -4.64 -11.23
C GLY A 33 2.96 -6.17 -11.25
N PHE A 34 4.08 -6.71 -11.75
CA PHE A 34 4.34 -8.15 -11.75
C PHE A 34 4.47 -8.78 -10.36
N LEU A 35 4.70 -7.98 -9.31
CA LEU A 35 4.74 -8.47 -7.92
C LEU A 35 3.35 -8.57 -7.28
N ASN A 36 2.28 -8.14 -7.98
CA ASN A 36 0.91 -8.15 -7.46
C ASN A 36 0.77 -7.45 -6.09
N GLY A 37 1.56 -6.39 -5.85
CA GLY A 37 1.57 -5.66 -4.58
C GLY A 37 0.23 -5.01 -4.19
N ARG A 38 -0.71 -4.91 -5.14
CA ARG A 38 -2.08 -4.41 -4.88
C ARG A 38 -3.04 -5.45 -4.29
N GLN A 39 -2.81 -6.75 -4.51
CA GLN A 39 -3.70 -7.79 -3.99
C GLN A 39 -3.87 -7.81 -2.46
N PRO A 40 -2.83 -7.57 -1.64
CA PRO A 40 -2.99 -7.56 -0.19
C PRO A 40 -3.61 -6.26 0.35
N LEU A 41 -3.88 -5.25 -0.50
CA LEU A 41 -4.48 -3.99 -0.06
C LEU A 41 -6.00 -4.16 0.14
N PRO A 42 -6.60 -3.43 1.10
CA PRO A 42 -8.05 -3.45 1.32
C PRO A 42 -8.82 -3.00 0.07
N ASP A 43 -9.90 -3.71 -0.24
CA ASP A 43 -10.82 -3.33 -1.31
C ASP A 43 -11.40 -1.92 -1.04
N GLY A 44 -11.41 -1.08 -2.07
CA GLY A 44 -12.00 0.27 -2.01
C GLY A 44 -11.04 1.40 -1.63
N ILE A 45 -9.74 1.13 -1.42
CA ILE A 45 -8.72 2.18 -1.27
C ILE A 45 -8.15 2.54 -2.65
N ASP A 46 -8.14 3.84 -2.97
CA ASP A 46 -7.53 4.33 -4.20
C ASP A 46 -6.00 4.19 -4.12
N VAL A 47 -5.43 3.51 -5.13
CA VAL A 47 -3.98 3.32 -5.27
C VAL A 47 -3.48 4.10 -6.48
N PHE A 48 -2.68 5.12 -6.22
CA PHE A 48 -2.01 5.89 -7.26
C PHE A 48 -0.56 5.44 -7.43
N SER A 49 -0.11 5.34 -8.67
CA SER A 49 1.30 5.03 -8.99
C SER A 49 1.81 5.91 -10.12
N MET A 50 2.94 6.58 -9.87
CA MET A 50 3.52 7.51 -10.84
C MET A 50 4.22 6.80 -12.01
N VAL A 51 4.87 5.67 -11.73
CA VAL A 51 5.49 4.80 -12.74
C VAL A 51 5.11 3.35 -12.45
N GLN A 52 4.64 2.61 -13.46
CA GLN A 52 4.32 1.18 -13.36
C GLN A 52 5.25 0.37 -14.25
N TYR A 53 5.83 -0.71 -13.70
CA TYR A 53 6.67 -1.68 -14.39
C TYR A 53 6.06 -3.08 -14.39
#